data_AF-A0A840IQF2-F1
#
_entry.id   AF-A0A840IQF2-F1
#
_cell.length_a   1.000
_cell.length_b   1.000
_cell.length_c   1.000
_cell.angle_alpha   90.00
_cell.angle_beta   90.00
_cell.angle_gamma   90.00
#
_symmetry.space_group_name_H-M   'P 1'
#
loop_
_entity.id
_entity.type
_entity.pdbx_description
1 polymer ?
#
loop_
_entity_poly.entity_id
_entity_poly.type
_entity_poly.pdbx_seq_one_letter_code
_entity_poly.pdbx_strand_id
1 'polypeptide(L)'
;MQKNVRRVVAASALALPLTLGAAGIASAESYHDTSTSASSEGVTTSSTSADSGTGSDGASFDQNDSTAGPDGAGSDRTHATTGGNGNGGGYEQGSEWAGPEGATSDHTSATIGDNGSSDSQDTGSQHGVLSGALGVPGL
;
A
#
# COMPACT_ATOMS: atom_id res chain seq x y z
N MET A 1 -40.71 -28.67 -31.57
CA MET A 1 -41.05 -28.49 -30.14
C MET A 1 -39.79 -28.00 -29.41
N GLN A 2 -39.64 -26.70 -29.22
CA GLN A 2 -38.49 -26.12 -28.48
C GLN A 2 -38.88 -25.96 -27.01
N LYS A 3 -38.10 -26.56 -26.10
CA LYS A 3 -38.34 -26.50 -24.65
C LYS A 3 -37.84 -25.17 -24.10
N ASN A 4 -38.75 -24.38 -23.56
CA ASN A 4 -38.47 -23.19 -22.76
C ASN A 4 -37.68 -23.57 -21.50
N VAL A 5 -36.47 -23.00 -21.33
CA VAL A 5 -35.76 -23.06 -20.06
C VAL A 5 -35.79 -21.67 -19.43
N ARG A 6 -36.74 -21.48 -18.53
CA ARG A 6 -36.76 -20.38 -17.56
C ARG A 6 -35.75 -20.74 -16.46
N ARG A 7 -34.68 -19.95 -16.30
CA ARG A 7 -33.82 -19.94 -15.11
C ARG A 7 -33.99 -18.55 -14.50
N VAL A 8 -34.97 -18.39 -13.60
CA VAL A 8 -34.86 -18.47 -12.13
C VAL A 8 -33.79 -17.51 -11.59
N VAL A 9 -34.32 -16.48 -10.92
CA VAL A 9 -33.68 -15.41 -10.17
C VAL A 9 -32.83 -15.96 -9.03
N ALA A 10 -31.59 -15.47 -8.89
CA ALA A 10 -30.83 -15.58 -7.65
C ALA A 10 -30.69 -14.18 -7.03
N ALA A 11 -31.60 -13.89 -6.09
CA ALA A 11 -31.47 -12.78 -5.17
C ALA A 11 -30.23 -13.03 -4.30
N SER A 12 -29.18 -12.24 -4.51
CA SER A 12 -27.98 -12.28 -3.67
C SER A 12 -28.09 -11.14 -2.68
N ALA A 13 -28.17 -11.53 -1.41
CA ALA A 13 -28.44 -10.70 -0.27
C ALA A 13 -27.39 -9.60 -0.07
N LEU A 14 -27.85 -8.49 0.53
CA LEU A 14 -27.06 -7.42 1.12
C LEU A 14 -25.80 -7.93 1.84
N ALA A 15 -24.63 -7.73 1.22
CA ALA A 15 -23.36 -7.72 1.94
C ALA A 15 -23.12 -6.29 2.42
N LEU A 16 -23.84 -5.90 3.48
CA LEU A 16 -23.48 -4.69 4.22
C LEU A 16 -22.11 -4.95 4.86
N PRO A 17 -21.10 -4.08 4.65
CA PRO A 17 -19.90 -4.13 5.47
C PRO A 17 -20.34 -3.89 6.92
N LEU A 18 -20.19 -4.91 7.77
CA LEU A 18 -20.31 -4.75 9.22
C LEU A 18 -19.07 -3.98 9.68
N THR A 19 -19.09 -2.65 9.54
CA THR A 19 -18.12 -1.77 10.19
C THR A 19 -18.41 -1.74 11.69
N LEU A 20 -17.99 -2.78 12.40
CA LEU A 20 -17.86 -2.75 13.86
C LEU A 20 -16.66 -1.85 14.20
N GLY A 21 -16.86 -0.54 14.12
CA GLY A 21 -15.93 0.46 14.65
C GLY A 21 -16.11 0.59 16.16
N ALA A 22 -15.70 -0.42 16.91
CA ALA A 22 -15.58 -0.34 18.37
C ALA A 22 -14.10 -0.32 18.75
N ALA A 23 -13.46 0.85 18.59
CA ALA A 23 -12.16 1.11 19.19
C ALA A 23 -12.34 2.24 20.22
N GLY A 24 -12.56 1.83 21.46
CA GLY A 24 -12.36 2.72 22.60
C GLY A 24 -10.92 3.19 22.60
N ILE A 25 -10.72 4.48 22.89
CA ILE A 25 -9.42 5.15 22.95
C ILE A 25 -8.67 4.63 24.19
N ALA A 26 -8.16 3.41 24.14
CA ALA A 26 -7.07 2.98 24.99
C ALA A 26 -5.81 3.47 24.30
N SER A 27 -4.99 4.26 25.01
CA SER A 27 -3.64 4.60 24.57
C SER A 27 -2.85 3.29 24.40
N ALA A 28 -2.92 2.70 23.21
CA ALA A 28 -2.16 1.51 22.87
C ALA A 28 -0.80 1.95 22.38
N GLU A 29 0.24 1.36 22.96
CA GLU A 29 1.65 1.53 22.58
C GLU A 29 1.89 1.13 21.12
N SER A 30 1.02 0.25 20.60
CA SER A 30 0.99 -0.18 19.21
C SER A 30 -0.45 -0.21 18.68
N TYR A 31 -0.66 0.28 17.47
CA TYR A 31 -1.88 0.15 16.67
C TYR A 31 -1.59 -0.74 15.46
N HIS A 32 -2.50 -1.65 15.14
CA HIS A 32 -2.47 -2.42 13.91
C HIS A 32 -3.90 -2.69 13.46
N ASP A 33 -4.20 -2.32 12.22
CA ASP A 33 -5.46 -2.59 11.55
C ASP A 33 -5.19 -3.11 10.15
N THR A 34 -5.97 -4.09 9.73
CA THR A 34 -5.98 -4.57 8.36
C THR A 34 -7.42 -4.80 7.95
N SER A 35 -7.80 -4.21 6.83
CA SER A 35 -9.08 -4.41 6.19
C SER A 35 -8.89 -4.96 4.79
N THR A 36 -9.82 -5.81 4.36
CA THR A 36 -9.84 -6.34 3.00
C THR A 36 -11.27 -6.36 2.52
N SER A 37 -11.49 -5.85 1.32
CA SER A 37 -12.77 -5.82 0.64
C SER A 37 -12.62 -6.47 -0.72
N ALA A 38 -13.61 -7.26 -1.12
CA ALA A 38 -13.67 -7.90 -2.43
C ALA A 38 -15.04 -7.64 -3.05
N SER A 39 -15.04 -7.26 -4.32
CA SER A 39 -16.23 -7.01 -5.12
C SER A 39 -16.04 -7.52 -6.55
N SER A 40 -17.06 -7.34 -7.41
CA SER A 40 -16.92 -7.64 -8.84
C SER A 40 -15.83 -6.82 -9.53
N GLU A 41 -15.52 -5.64 -8.97
CA GLU A 41 -14.56 -4.69 -9.53
C GLU A 41 -13.12 -4.99 -9.11
N GLY A 42 -12.91 -5.94 -8.17
CA GLY A 42 -11.59 -6.30 -7.69
C GLY A 42 -11.51 -6.52 -6.18
N VAL A 43 -10.28 -6.60 -5.70
CA VAL A 43 -9.91 -6.78 -4.30
C VAL A 43 -9.09 -5.58 -3.86
N THR A 44 -9.40 -5.03 -2.69
CA THR A 44 -8.62 -3.98 -2.04
C THR A 44 -8.26 -4.41 -0.63
N THR A 45 -7.00 -4.26 -0.26
CA THR A 45 -6.47 -4.51 1.07
C THR A 45 -5.80 -3.24 1.57
N SER A 46 -6.16 -2.82 2.78
CA SER A 46 -5.56 -1.67 3.46
C SER A 46 -5.04 -2.13 4.80
N SER A 47 -3.82 -1.75 5.14
CA SER A 47 -3.22 -2.04 6.43
C SER A 47 -2.57 -0.79 6.98
N THR A 48 -2.72 -0.58 8.29
CA THR A 48 -2.14 0.55 9.00
C THR A 48 -1.59 0.04 10.32
N SER A 49 -0.33 0.32 10.57
CA SER A 49 0.35 0.01 11.82
C SER A 49 1.04 1.26 12.33
N ALA A 50 1.02 1.47 13.63
CA ALA A 50 1.77 2.52 14.27
C ALA A 50 2.31 2.01 15.59
N ASP A 51 3.55 2.31 15.91
CA ASP A 51 4.16 2.00 17.19
C ASP A 51 4.70 3.30 17.78
N SER A 52 4.35 3.60 19.04
CA SER A 52 4.83 4.83 19.69
C SER A 52 6.29 4.73 20.16
N GLY A 53 6.90 3.54 20.04
CA GLY A 53 8.21 3.22 20.61
C GLY A 53 8.14 3.01 22.12
N THR A 54 9.07 2.23 22.66
CA THR A 54 9.27 2.11 24.11
C THR A 54 10.71 2.40 24.51
N GLY A 55 10.88 3.14 25.60
CA GLY A 55 12.20 3.43 26.17
C GLY A 55 13.12 4.21 25.20
N SER A 56 14.05 3.50 24.59
CA SER A 56 15.04 4.06 23.65
C SER A 56 14.68 3.84 22.18
N ASP A 57 13.61 3.09 21.91
CA ASP A 57 13.14 2.80 20.56
C ASP A 57 12.37 4.00 19.99
N GLY A 58 12.52 4.23 18.68
CA GLY A 58 11.81 5.29 17.96
C GLY A 58 10.37 4.87 17.64
N ALA A 59 9.50 5.85 17.45
CA ALA A 59 8.16 5.59 16.93
C ALA A 59 8.24 5.17 15.45
N SER A 60 7.31 4.32 15.02
CA SER A 60 7.14 3.93 13.62
C SER A 60 5.69 4.05 13.17
N PHE A 61 5.52 4.24 11.87
CA PHE A 61 4.24 4.25 11.18
C PHE A 61 4.40 3.54 9.84
N ASP A 62 3.47 2.63 9.56
CA ASP A 62 3.41 1.85 8.34
C ASP A 62 1.98 1.86 7.82
N GLN A 63 1.79 2.30 6.58
CA GLN A 63 0.54 2.19 5.86
C GLN A 63 0.81 1.51 4.53
N ASN A 64 0.00 0.51 4.21
CA ASN A 64 0.03 -0.13 2.90
C ASN A 64 -1.39 -0.37 2.41
N ASP A 65 -1.69 0.18 1.25
CA ASP A 65 -2.91 -0.01 0.50
C ASP A 65 -2.56 -0.78 -0.79
N SER A 66 -3.40 -1.73 -1.17
CA SER A 66 -3.20 -2.55 -2.37
C SER A 66 -4.53 -2.85 -3.01
N THR A 67 -4.59 -2.77 -4.33
CA THR A 67 -5.81 -3.03 -5.08
C THR A 67 -5.48 -3.84 -6.33
N ALA A 68 -6.39 -4.73 -6.72
CA ALA A 68 -6.27 -5.53 -7.92
C ALA A 68 -7.65 -5.79 -8.52
N GLY A 69 -7.81 -5.49 -9.81
CA GLY A 69 -9.05 -5.63 -10.54
C GLY A 69 -8.82 -5.88 -12.04
N PRO A 70 -9.91 -5.90 -12.84
CA PRO A 70 -9.84 -6.14 -14.29
C PRO A 70 -8.96 -5.13 -15.03
N ASP A 71 -8.86 -3.90 -14.52
CA ASP A 71 -8.15 -2.79 -15.15
C ASP A 71 -6.70 -2.63 -14.66
N GLY A 72 -6.24 -3.50 -13.76
CA GLY A 72 -4.88 -3.48 -13.25
C GLY A 72 -4.78 -3.75 -11.76
N ALA A 73 -3.56 -3.64 -11.26
CA ALA A 73 -3.24 -3.75 -9.84
C ALA A 73 -2.25 -2.67 -9.45
N GLY A 74 -2.30 -2.25 -8.20
CA GLY A 74 -1.38 -1.27 -7.66
C GLY A 74 -1.32 -1.30 -6.14
N SER A 75 -0.32 -0.61 -5.62
CA SER A 75 -0.08 -0.47 -4.19
C SER A 75 0.42 0.93 -3.87
N ASP A 76 0.04 1.41 -2.70
CA ASP A 76 0.56 2.62 -2.09
C ASP A 76 1.14 2.24 -0.73
N ARG A 77 2.37 2.65 -0.46
CA ARG A 77 3.04 2.43 0.82
C ARG A 77 3.53 3.75 1.40
N THR A 78 3.36 3.91 2.71
CA THR A 78 3.98 4.97 3.49
C THR A 78 4.63 4.34 4.71
N HIS A 79 5.91 4.62 4.91
CA HIS A 79 6.67 4.23 6.10
C HIS A 79 7.28 5.49 6.71
N ALA A 80 7.22 5.61 8.03
CA ALA A 80 7.92 6.66 8.76
C ALA A 80 8.48 6.11 10.07
N THR A 81 9.65 6.58 10.46
CA THR A 81 10.24 6.29 11.77
C THR A 81 10.96 7.51 12.31
N THR A 82 10.91 7.73 13.62
CA THR A 82 11.69 8.79 14.27
C THR A 82 13.13 8.38 14.55
N GLY A 83 13.48 7.11 14.37
CA GLY A 83 14.75 6.55 14.84
C GLY A 83 14.79 6.40 16.37
N GLY A 84 15.50 5.37 16.85
CA GLY A 84 15.73 5.13 18.28
C GLY A 84 17.22 5.21 18.63
N ASN A 85 17.56 5.45 19.88
CA ASN A 85 18.91 5.36 20.47
C ASN A 85 20.11 5.73 19.56
N GLY A 86 20.04 6.87 18.86
CA GLY A 86 21.12 7.38 18.00
C GLY A 86 21.04 6.95 16.52
N ASN A 87 20.04 6.17 16.14
CA ASN A 87 19.69 5.92 14.74
C ASN A 87 18.89 7.10 14.18
N GLY A 88 19.12 7.38 12.90
CA GLY A 88 18.35 8.38 12.17
C GLY A 88 16.90 7.96 11.95
N GLY A 89 16.02 8.95 11.92
CA GLY A 89 14.65 8.79 11.46
C GLY A 89 14.56 8.76 9.93
N GLY A 90 13.42 8.31 9.41
CA GLY A 90 13.19 8.14 7.99
C GLY A 90 11.73 8.28 7.60
N TYR A 91 11.52 8.58 6.33
CA TYR A 91 10.24 8.62 5.65
C TYR A 91 10.43 7.98 4.28
N GLU A 92 9.53 7.08 3.92
CA GLU A 92 9.40 6.52 2.58
C GLU A 92 7.94 6.54 2.17
N GLN A 93 7.69 6.95 0.94
CA GLN A 93 6.42 6.81 0.27
C GLN A 93 6.66 6.23 -1.10
N GLY A 94 5.81 5.31 -1.51
CA GLY A 94 5.83 4.84 -2.89
C GLY A 94 4.44 4.48 -3.34
N SER A 95 4.22 4.61 -4.64
CA SER A 95 3.04 4.12 -5.31
C SER A 95 3.49 3.35 -6.55
N GLU A 96 2.79 2.27 -6.87
CA GLU A 96 3.03 1.48 -8.06
C GLU A 96 1.70 1.04 -8.65
N TRP A 97 1.62 1.04 -9.97
CA TRP A 97 0.44 0.61 -10.70
C TRP A 97 0.85 -0.11 -11.97
N ALA A 98 0.17 -1.20 -12.29
CA ALA A 98 0.32 -1.96 -13.52
C ALA A 98 -1.05 -2.30 -14.09
N GLY A 99 -1.30 -1.92 -15.34
CA GLY A 99 -2.54 -2.15 -16.06
C GLY A 99 -2.31 -2.45 -17.54
N PRO A 100 -3.39 -2.59 -18.33
CA PRO A 100 -3.30 -2.90 -19.76
C PRO A 100 -2.56 -1.82 -20.57
N GLU A 101 -2.57 -0.58 -20.09
CA GLU A 101 -1.92 0.58 -20.73
C GLU A 101 -0.44 0.77 -20.30
N GLY A 102 0.06 -0.09 -19.40
CA GLY A 102 1.45 -0.04 -18.93
C GLY A 102 1.55 0.02 -17.40
N ALA A 103 2.77 0.30 -16.93
CA ALA A 103 3.09 0.38 -15.52
C ALA A 103 3.74 1.73 -15.17
N THR A 104 3.43 2.23 -13.97
CA THR A 104 4.02 3.44 -13.40
C THR A 104 4.41 3.19 -11.96
N SER A 105 5.42 3.92 -11.49
CA SER A 105 5.86 3.88 -10.11
C SER A 105 6.42 5.22 -9.70
N ASP A 106 6.06 5.69 -8.51
CA ASP A 106 6.60 6.89 -7.89
C ASP A 106 7.19 6.52 -6.52
N HIS A 107 8.30 7.16 -6.16
CA HIS A 107 8.94 6.94 -4.88
C HIS A 107 9.53 8.24 -4.34
N THR A 108 9.28 8.51 -3.06
CA THR A 108 9.85 9.63 -2.32
C THR A 108 10.40 9.09 -1.00
N SER A 109 11.63 9.45 -0.67
CA SER A 109 12.22 9.11 0.63
C SER A 109 13.02 10.27 1.22
N ALA A 110 13.07 10.32 2.53
CA ALA A 110 13.84 11.30 3.30
C ALA A 110 14.37 10.64 4.58
N THR A 111 15.61 10.94 4.95
CA THR A 111 16.24 10.38 6.15
C THR A 111 16.92 11.49 6.94
N ILE A 112 16.85 11.40 8.27
CA ILE A 112 17.50 12.32 9.21
C ILE A 112 18.36 11.54 10.18
N GLY A 113 19.67 11.50 9.98
CA GLY A 113 20.60 10.95 10.95
C GLY A 113 21.90 10.49 10.31
N ASP A 114 22.94 11.28 10.56
CA ASP A 114 24.33 10.90 10.38
C ASP A 114 24.95 10.81 11.77
N ASN A 115 25.39 9.63 12.18
CA ASN A 115 26.43 9.57 13.20
C ASN A 115 27.44 8.47 12.86
N GLY A 116 28.34 8.81 11.93
CA GLY A 116 29.71 8.32 11.94
C GLY A 116 29.94 6.93 11.37
N SER A 117 30.05 6.84 10.05
CA SER A 117 31.32 6.52 9.38
C SER A 117 31.09 6.51 7.88
N SER A 118 31.75 7.45 7.21
CA SER A 118 32.02 7.37 5.79
C SER A 118 32.89 6.14 5.54
N ASP A 119 32.29 4.97 5.37
CA ASP A 119 32.93 3.85 4.70
C ASP A 119 32.03 3.44 3.54
N SER A 120 32.50 3.85 2.37
CA SER A 120 32.02 3.48 1.05
C SER A 120 31.53 2.04 0.95
N GLN A 121 30.21 1.88 0.82
CA GLN A 121 29.63 0.80 0.03
C GLN A 121 28.80 1.44 -1.09
N ASP A 122 29.51 1.70 -2.18
CA ASP A 122 28.98 1.67 -3.54
C ASP A 122 28.31 0.30 -3.77
N THR A 123 27.07 0.16 -3.31
CA THR A 123 26.15 -0.87 -3.81
C THR A 123 25.21 -0.15 -4.75
N GLY A 124 25.61 -0.07 -6.02
CA GLY A 124 24.82 0.51 -7.08
C GLY A 124 23.40 -0.04 -7.11
N SER A 125 22.45 0.79 -6.68
CA SER A 125 21.05 0.68 -7.08
C SER A 125 20.94 1.20 -8.50
N GLN A 126 21.37 0.37 -9.45
CA GLN A 126 21.08 0.57 -10.85
C GLN A 126 19.57 0.42 -11.08
N HIS A 127 19.07 1.26 -11.98
CA HIS A 127 18.01 0.94 -12.93
C HIS A 127 16.55 0.96 -12.46
N GLY A 128 15.96 2.16 -12.51
CA GLY A 128 14.63 2.33 -13.11
C GLY A 128 14.79 3.12 -14.42
N VAL A 129 15.19 2.45 -15.50
CA VAL A 129 15.17 3.09 -16.83
C VAL A 129 13.72 3.36 -17.22
N LEU A 130 13.39 4.64 -17.38
CA LEU A 130 12.18 5.12 -18.04
C LEU A 130 12.07 4.49 -19.43
N SER A 131 11.40 3.34 -19.53
CA SER A 131 10.94 2.80 -20.81
C SER A 131 9.52 3.31 -21.06
N GLY A 132 9.41 4.63 -21.24
CA GLY A 132 8.21 5.23 -21.82
C GLY A 132 8.18 4.92 -23.30
N ALA A 133 7.40 3.93 -23.71
CA ALA A 133 7.03 3.80 -25.11
C ALA A 133 6.13 5.00 -25.46
N LEU A 134 6.71 5.99 -26.15
CA LEU A 134 5.96 7.03 -26.87
C LEU A 134 5.07 6.36 -27.93
N GLY A 135 3.85 6.00 -27.53
CA GLY A 135 2.75 5.76 -28.45
C GLY A 135 2.23 7.12 -28.93
N VAL A 136 2.69 7.55 -30.09
CA VAL A 136 2.13 8.69 -30.83
C VAL A 136 0.75 8.27 -31.37
N PRO A 137 -0.38 8.89 -30.99
CA PRO A 137 -1.58 8.82 -31.81
C PRO A 137 -1.43 9.85 -32.93
N GLY A 138 -0.90 9.41 -34.07
CA GLY A 138 -0.92 10.15 -35.32
C GLY A 138 -2.14 9.73 -36.14
N LEU A 139 -3.01 10.71 -36.40
CA LEU A 139 -4.07 10.79 -37.43
C LEU A 139 -5.31 9.90 -37.28
#